data_AF-A0A9L0RLU2-F1
#
_entry.id   AF-A0A9L0RLU2-F1
#
_cell.length_a   1.000
_cell.length_b   1.000
_cell.length_c   1.000
_cell.angle_alpha   90.00
_cell.angle_beta   90.00
_cell.angle_gamma   90.00
#
_symmetry.space_group_name_H-M   'P 1'
#
loop_
_entity.id
_entity.type
_entity.pdbx_description
1 polymer ?
#
loop_
_entity_poly.entity_id
_entity_poly.type
_entity_poly.pdbx_seq_one_letter_code
_entity_poly.pdbx_strand_id
1 'polypeptide(L)'
;MGAPRPPSPRPEGGAEAAFLPSPRTVWAALGRLVPSYMQGSTRRVGIMTDVHRRFLQLLMTHGVLEEWDVKRLQKHCYKVHDCNATVEKLEDFINNINSVLESLYIEIKKGVTEDDGRPIYALVNLATTSVSKMASDFAENELDLFRKALELIIDSETGFASSTNILNLVDQLKGKKMRKKEAEQVLQKFVQHKWLVEKEGEFTLHCRAILEMEQYIRETHPDAVKVCDLCHGLLIQGQSCETCGIKMHLPCVAKYFQSNSEPRCPHCNDYWPHEIPEVFDPEKEREAGISKSNKKPLRSRQH
;
A
#
# COMPACT_ATOMS: atom_id res chain seq x y z
N MET A 1 -44.28 71.22 -16.13
CA MET A 1 -44.50 69.98 -16.92
C MET A 1 -44.50 68.84 -15.92
N GLY A 2 -45.65 68.35 -15.49
CA GLY A 2 -46.49 67.47 -16.31
C GLY A 2 -46.25 66.04 -15.79
N ALA A 3 -47.10 65.63 -14.86
CA ALA A 3 -47.07 64.44 -14.02
C ALA A 3 -47.28 63.11 -14.81
N PRO A 4 -47.70 61.97 -14.20
CA PRO A 4 -47.22 61.23 -13.03
C PRO A 4 -47.01 59.71 -13.34
N ARG A 5 -46.57 58.94 -12.34
CA ARG A 5 -46.61 57.46 -12.33
C ARG A 5 -47.99 56.89 -12.69
N PRO A 6 -48.08 55.75 -13.40
CA PRO A 6 -49.30 54.96 -13.43
C PRO A 6 -49.39 53.98 -12.24
N PRO A 7 -50.61 53.56 -11.87
CA PRO A 7 -50.93 52.98 -10.57
C PRO A 7 -50.85 51.46 -10.55
N SER A 8 -50.65 50.90 -9.35
CA SER A 8 -51.02 49.55 -8.99
C SER A 8 -52.53 49.43 -8.78
N PRO A 9 -53.20 48.38 -9.30
CA PRO A 9 -54.45 47.89 -8.75
C PRO A 9 -54.22 46.61 -7.92
N ARG A 10 -54.68 46.64 -6.67
CA ARG A 10 -55.18 45.46 -5.92
C ARG A 10 -56.74 45.50 -5.94
N PRO A 11 -57.48 44.65 -5.21
CA PRO A 11 -57.78 43.25 -5.50
C PRO A 11 -59.31 42.95 -5.42
N GLU A 12 -59.83 41.98 -6.18
CA GLU A 12 -61.09 41.26 -5.89
C GLU A 12 -60.90 39.84 -6.45
N GLY A 13 -61.19 38.71 -5.80
CA GLY A 13 -61.95 38.44 -4.59
C GLY A 13 -62.84 37.20 -4.84
N GLY A 14 -62.49 36.04 -4.24
CA GLY A 14 -63.33 34.83 -4.12
C GLY A 14 -63.22 33.85 -5.29
N ALA A 15 -63.12 32.52 -5.13
CA ALA A 15 -63.22 31.56 -4.02
C ALA A 15 -62.31 30.35 -4.41
N GLU A 16 -61.91 29.38 -3.60
CA GLU A 16 -62.43 28.82 -2.35
C GLU A 16 -61.29 28.03 -1.67
N ALA A 17 -61.36 27.91 -0.35
CA ALA A 17 -60.35 27.32 0.52
C ALA A 17 -60.50 25.80 0.64
N ALA A 18 -59.38 25.07 0.57
CA ALA A 18 -59.29 23.73 1.13
C ALA A 18 -58.16 23.69 2.17
N PHE A 19 -58.62 23.49 3.39
CA PHE A 19 -57.96 23.35 4.69
C PHE A 19 -56.61 22.60 4.72
N LEU A 20 -55.70 23.16 5.53
CA LEU A 20 -54.57 22.47 6.17
C LEU A 20 -55.06 21.31 7.07
N PRO A 21 -54.16 20.37 7.40
CA PRO A 21 -53.68 20.41 8.78
C PRO A 21 -52.17 20.14 8.95
N SER A 22 -51.67 20.62 10.09
CA SER A 22 -50.36 20.39 10.69
C SER A 22 -50.40 19.16 11.64
N PRO A 23 -49.43 18.92 12.55
CA PRO A 23 -48.42 17.89 12.41
C PRO A 23 -48.50 16.83 13.51
N ARG A 24 -48.89 15.61 13.17
CA ARG A 24 -48.57 14.42 13.97
C ARG A 24 -48.33 13.23 13.06
N THR A 25 -47.33 12.43 13.44
CA THR A 25 -47.05 11.07 12.97
C THR A 25 -46.29 10.94 11.64
N VAL A 26 -45.06 11.43 11.67
CA VAL A 26 -43.92 11.13 10.77
C VAL A 26 -43.43 9.68 10.96
N TRP A 27 -44.30 8.68 11.14
CA TRP A 27 -43.85 7.31 11.48
C TRP A 27 -44.76 6.17 10.98
N ALA A 28 -45.12 6.15 9.70
CA ALA A 28 -45.85 5.02 9.12
C ALA A 28 -45.48 4.68 7.65
N ALA A 29 -44.25 4.97 7.22
CA ALA A 29 -43.76 4.59 5.89
C ALA A 29 -42.31 4.07 5.89
N LEU A 30 -41.92 3.36 6.96
CA LEU A 30 -40.70 2.54 6.99
C LEU A 30 -41.10 1.10 7.29
N GLY A 31 -41.28 0.31 6.24
CA GLY A 31 -41.60 -1.09 6.36
C GLY A 31 -41.51 -1.80 5.02
N ARG A 32 -40.33 -2.40 4.78
CA ARG A 32 -40.04 -3.40 3.73
C ARG A 32 -39.73 -2.85 2.33
N LEU A 33 -38.49 -2.41 2.14
CA LEU A 33 -37.74 -2.69 0.92
C LEU A 33 -36.28 -2.95 1.31
N VAL A 34 -36.02 -4.18 1.78
CA VAL A 34 -34.67 -4.73 1.88
C VAL A 34 -34.25 -5.15 0.47
N PRO A 35 -33.09 -4.72 -0.05
CA PRO A 35 -32.59 -5.21 -1.33
C PRO A 35 -32.25 -6.70 -1.24
N SER A 36 -32.90 -7.50 -2.07
CA SER A 36 -32.64 -8.92 -2.29
C SER A 36 -31.30 -9.12 -3.00
N TYR A 37 -30.19 -9.05 -2.28
CA TYR A 37 -28.92 -9.65 -2.70
C TYR A 37 -28.31 -10.43 -1.54
N MET A 38 -28.96 -11.54 -1.23
CA MET A 38 -28.37 -12.66 -0.49
C MET A 38 -28.71 -13.91 -1.31
N GLN A 39 -28.21 -13.97 -2.56
CA GLN A 39 -27.83 -15.27 -3.09
C GLN A 39 -26.58 -15.66 -2.31
N GLY A 40 -26.80 -16.45 -1.25
CA GLY A 40 -25.73 -17.14 -0.56
C GLY A 40 -25.02 -18.02 -1.58
N SER A 41 -23.97 -17.48 -2.18
CA SER A 41 -22.84 -18.31 -2.55
C SER A 41 -22.43 -18.94 -1.23
N THR A 42 -22.65 -20.25 -1.07
CA THR A 42 -21.97 -21.06 -0.07
C THR A 42 -20.48 -20.96 -0.37
N ARG A 43 -19.86 -19.83 0.01
CA ARG A 43 -18.42 -19.68 0.07
C ARG A 43 -18.00 -20.76 1.05
N ARG A 44 -17.19 -21.71 0.59
CA ARG A 44 -16.54 -22.66 1.50
C ARG A 44 -15.80 -21.79 2.50
N VAL A 45 -16.28 -21.76 3.75
CA VAL A 45 -15.51 -21.17 4.83
C VAL A 45 -14.22 -21.98 4.87
N GLY A 46 -13.10 -21.32 4.60
CA GLY A 46 -11.80 -21.97 4.59
C GLY A 46 -11.55 -22.71 5.89
N ILE A 47 -10.89 -23.86 5.82
CA ILE A 47 -10.66 -24.69 6.99
C ILE A 47 -9.45 -24.15 7.77
N MET A 48 -9.77 -23.64 8.97
CA MET A 48 -8.91 -23.06 10.00
C MET A 48 -7.94 -24.00 10.74
N THR A 49 -6.96 -24.65 10.12
CA THR A 49 -6.05 -25.58 10.85
C THR A 49 -4.89 -24.91 11.61
N ASP A 50 -4.21 -25.64 12.50
CA ASP A 50 -3.07 -25.13 13.27
C ASP A 50 -1.86 -24.75 12.40
N VAL A 51 -1.67 -25.40 11.24
CA VAL A 51 -0.62 -24.99 10.28
C VAL A 51 -0.85 -23.56 9.80
N HIS A 52 -2.10 -23.18 9.52
CA HIS A 52 -2.47 -21.84 9.07
C HIS A 52 -2.30 -20.82 10.21
N ARG A 53 -2.69 -21.17 11.43
CA ARG A 53 -2.55 -20.30 12.61
C ARG A 53 -1.09 -20.01 12.90
N ARG A 54 -0.24 -21.04 12.89
CA ARG A 54 1.20 -20.89 13.11
C ARG A 54 1.85 -20.08 11.99
N PHE A 55 1.44 -20.31 10.75
CA PHE A 55 1.90 -19.53 9.61
C PHE A 55 1.59 -18.04 9.78
N LEU A 56 0.37 -17.67 10.16
CA LEU A 56 0.00 -16.27 10.41
C LEU A 56 0.80 -15.65 11.55
N GLN A 57 0.99 -16.36 12.66
CA GLN A 57 1.82 -15.87 13.78
C GLN A 57 3.22 -15.51 13.30
N LEU A 58 3.86 -16.40 12.54
CA LEU A 58 5.22 -16.17 12.04
C LEU A 58 5.25 -15.04 11.01
N LEU A 59 4.26 -14.98 10.11
CA LEU A 59 4.15 -13.88 9.14
C LEU A 59 4.02 -12.52 9.83
N MET A 60 3.22 -12.42 10.90
CA MET A 60 3.08 -11.19 11.69
C MET A 60 4.38 -10.79 12.40
N THR A 61 5.15 -11.76 12.92
CA THR A 61 6.44 -11.46 13.56
C THR A 61 7.49 -10.92 12.58
N HIS A 62 7.50 -11.41 11.35
CA HIS A 62 8.42 -10.94 10.31
C HIS A 62 7.94 -9.65 9.61
N GLY A 63 6.63 -9.35 9.69
CA GLY A 63 5.97 -8.23 9.03
C GLY A 63 5.74 -8.45 7.53
N VAL A 64 6.79 -8.84 6.81
CA VAL A 64 6.80 -9.10 5.37
C VAL A 64 7.87 -10.13 5.02
N LEU A 65 7.55 -11.01 4.08
CA LEU A 65 8.42 -12.11 3.63
C LEU A 65 8.43 -12.21 2.11
N GLU A 66 9.56 -12.61 1.53
CA GLU A 66 9.67 -12.94 0.11
C GLU A 66 8.97 -14.26 -0.20
N GLU A 67 8.55 -14.48 -1.46
CA GLU A 67 7.81 -15.68 -1.85
C GLU A 67 8.52 -17.00 -1.47
N TRP A 68 9.84 -17.05 -1.58
CA TRP A 68 10.61 -18.24 -1.24
C TRP A 68 10.62 -18.50 0.28
N ASP A 69 10.73 -17.45 1.09
CA ASP A 69 10.65 -17.53 2.54
C ASP A 69 9.25 -17.95 2.99
N VAL A 70 8.21 -17.44 2.32
CA VAL A 70 6.83 -17.85 2.57
C VAL A 70 6.63 -19.33 2.25
N LYS A 71 7.15 -19.83 1.12
CA LYS A 71 7.11 -21.27 0.78
C LYS A 71 7.87 -22.10 1.80
N ARG A 72 9.02 -21.61 2.28
CA ARG A 72 9.81 -22.27 3.33
C ARG A 72 9.05 -22.29 4.66
N LEU A 73 8.37 -21.21 5.00
CA LEU A 73 7.53 -21.07 6.18
C LEU A 73 6.35 -22.04 6.15
N GLN A 74 5.63 -22.08 5.02
CA GLN A 74 4.54 -23.03 4.78
C GLN A 74 5.01 -24.47 5.03
N LYS A 75 6.12 -24.89 4.38
CA LYS A 75 6.72 -26.22 4.58
C LYS A 75 7.12 -26.48 6.02
N HIS A 76 7.64 -25.47 6.72
CA HIS A 76 8.00 -25.58 8.12
C HIS A 76 6.76 -25.83 9.00
N CYS A 77 5.67 -25.08 8.78
CA CYS A 77 4.42 -25.26 9.52
C CYS A 77 3.83 -26.67 9.33
N TYR A 78 3.79 -27.18 8.08
CA TYR A 78 3.36 -28.55 7.82
C TYR A 78 4.26 -29.57 8.54
N LYS A 79 5.59 -29.43 8.48
CA LYS A 79 6.50 -30.36 9.19
C LYS A 79 6.26 -30.43 10.71
N VAL A 80 5.87 -29.31 11.33
CA VAL A 80 5.69 -29.23 12.79
C VAL A 80 4.32 -29.74 13.23
N HIS A 81 3.26 -29.41 12.48
CA HIS A 81 1.88 -29.67 12.93
C HIS A 81 1.13 -30.74 12.13
N ASP A 82 1.58 -31.06 10.91
CA ASP A 82 0.93 -32.05 10.06
C ASP A 82 1.94 -32.68 9.08
N CYS A 83 2.82 -33.54 9.63
CA CYS A 83 3.97 -34.08 8.91
C CYS A 83 3.62 -35.06 7.79
N ASN A 84 2.36 -35.52 7.72
CA ASN A 84 1.88 -36.51 6.75
C ASN A 84 1.00 -35.91 5.65
N ALA A 85 0.61 -34.64 5.76
CA ALA A 85 -0.19 -33.97 4.73
C ALA A 85 0.65 -33.54 3.52
N THR A 86 0.05 -33.64 2.34
CA THR A 86 0.63 -33.08 1.12
C THR A 86 0.62 -31.56 1.19
N VAL A 87 1.80 -30.94 1.03
CA VAL A 87 1.92 -29.48 1.00
C VAL A 87 1.19 -28.95 -0.25
N GLU A 88 0.12 -28.20 -0.03
CA GLU A 88 -0.67 -27.57 -1.08
C GLU A 88 0.13 -26.48 -1.81
N LYS A 89 -0.32 -26.08 -3.00
CA LYS A 89 0.27 -24.92 -3.69
C LYS A 89 0.12 -23.68 -2.81
N LEU A 90 1.13 -22.81 -2.84
CA LEU A 90 1.15 -21.61 -2.00
C LEU A 90 -0.10 -20.73 -2.23
N GLU A 91 -0.52 -20.57 -3.48
CA GLU A 91 -1.67 -19.75 -3.85
C GLU A 91 -2.97 -20.30 -3.25
N ASP A 92 -3.19 -21.61 -3.35
CA ASP A 92 -4.37 -22.27 -2.78
C ASP A 92 -4.38 -22.14 -1.25
N PHE A 93 -3.21 -22.32 -0.62
CA PHE A 93 -3.04 -22.15 0.83
C PHE A 93 -3.34 -20.72 1.30
N ILE A 94 -2.83 -19.72 0.58
CA ILE A 94 -3.10 -18.30 0.89
C ILE A 94 -4.57 -17.96 0.66
N ASN A 95 -5.18 -18.43 -0.43
CA ASN A 95 -6.59 -18.20 -0.73
C ASN A 95 -7.49 -18.82 0.34
N ASN A 96 -7.14 -20.02 0.84
CA ASN A 96 -7.84 -20.64 1.96
C ASN A 96 -7.78 -19.76 3.21
N ILE A 97 -6.60 -19.25 3.58
CA ILE A 97 -6.45 -18.33 4.73
C ILE A 97 -7.25 -17.04 4.50
N ASN A 98 -7.11 -16.40 3.35
CA ASN A 98 -7.78 -15.14 3.03
C ASN A 98 -9.31 -15.27 3.09
N SER A 99 -9.88 -16.42 2.72
CA SER A 99 -11.32 -16.67 2.86
C SER A 99 -11.82 -16.61 4.31
N VAL A 100 -10.96 -16.95 5.29
CA VAL A 100 -11.28 -16.88 6.72
C VAL A 100 -11.03 -15.48 7.26
N LEU A 101 -9.94 -14.84 6.80
CA LEU A 101 -9.56 -13.50 7.21
C LEU A 101 -10.46 -12.39 6.64
N GLU A 102 -11.25 -12.68 5.60
CA GLU A 102 -12.23 -11.75 5.04
C GLU A 102 -13.19 -11.21 6.11
N SER A 103 -13.57 -12.05 7.09
CA SER A 103 -14.40 -11.66 8.23
C SER A 103 -13.77 -10.61 9.15
N LEU A 104 -12.45 -10.49 9.12
CA LEU A 104 -11.65 -9.55 9.92
C LEU A 104 -11.19 -8.34 9.10
N TYR A 105 -11.58 -8.22 7.83
CA TYR A 105 -11.12 -7.18 6.91
C TYR A 105 -9.59 -7.11 6.82
N ILE A 106 -8.91 -8.24 6.89
CA ILE A 106 -7.46 -8.34 6.68
C ILE A 106 -7.19 -9.42 5.63
N GLU A 107 -6.11 -9.27 4.87
CA GLU A 107 -5.71 -10.25 3.88
C GLU A 107 -4.19 -10.38 3.80
N ILE A 108 -3.72 -11.57 3.41
CA ILE A 108 -2.36 -11.77 2.96
C ILE A 108 -2.31 -11.30 1.50
N LYS A 109 -1.69 -10.15 1.27
CA LYS A 109 -1.56 -9.54 -0.05
C LYS A 109 -0.19 -9.86 -0.64
N LYS A 110 -0.18 -10.27 -1.92
CA LYS A 110 1.04 -10.38 -2.72
C LYS A 110 1.38 -8.99 -3.28
N GLY A 111 2.61 -8.56 -3.08
CA GLY A 111 3.20 -7.38 -3.69
C GLY A 111 4.46 -7.70 -4.48
N VAL A 112 4.95 -6.68 -5.17
CA VAL A 112 6.20 -6.72 -5.92
C VAL A 112 7.03 -5.52 -5.50
N THR A 113 8.29 -5.72 -5.16
CA THR A 113 9.20 -4.62 -4.81
C THR A 113 9.41 -3.71 -6.02
N GLU A 114 9.49 -2.39 -5.77
CA GLU A 114 9.62 -1.42 -6.87
C GLU A 114 11.04 -1.32 -7.44
N ASP A 115 12.06 -1.83 -6.74
CA ASP A 115 13.45 -1.77 -7.18
C ASP A 115 13.83 -2.94 -8.09
N ASP A 116 13.57 -4.18 -7.67
CA ASP A 116 14.04 -5.38 -8.39
C ASP A 116 12.94 -6.38 -8.76
N GLY A 117 11.69 -6.14 -8.37
CA GLY A 117 10.57 -6.97 -8.79
C GLY A 117 10.40 -8.27 -8.01
N ARG A 118 11.02 -8.40 -6.83
CA ARG A 118 10.83 -9.56 -5.94
C ARG A 118 9.38 -9.66 -5.46
N PRO A 119 8.75 -10.84 -5.56
CA PRO A 119 7.43 -11.07 -4.98
C PRO A 119 7.52 -11.17 -3.46
N ILE A 120 6.74 -10.35 -2.76
CA ILE A 120 6.65 -10.33 -1.30
C ILE A 120 5.21 -10.53 -0.83
N TYR A 121 5.06 -10.98 0.40
CA TYR A 121 3.77 -11.17 1.05
C TYR A 121 3.77 -10.48 2.41
N ALA A 122 2.70 -9.72 2.66
CA ALA A 122 2.46 -9.06 3.93
C ALA A 122 0.99 -9.22 4.33
N LEU A 123 0.73 -9.15 5.64
CA LEU A 123 -0.62 -9.12 6.17
C LEU A 123 -1.10 -7.66 6.20
N VAL A 124 -2.03 -7.33 5.31
CA VAL A 124 -2.56 -5.99 5.05
C VAL A 124 -3.94 -5.86 5.65
N ASN A 125 -4.25 -4.68 6.18
CA ASN A 125 -5.58 -4.32 6.64
C ASN A 125 -6.35 -3.67 5.48
N LEU A 126 -7.55 -4.19 5.20
CA LEU A 126 -8.46 -3.66 4.18
C LEU A 126 -9.25 -2.44 4.71
N ALA A 127 -9.24 -2.20 6.02
CA ALA A 127 -9.83 -0.99 6.58
C ALA A 127 -8.99 0.24 6.21
N THR A 128 -9.67 1.33 5.89
CA THR A 128 -9.07 2.58 5.34
C THR A 128 -8.13 3.31 6.31
N THR A 129 -8.11 2.94 7.60
CA THR A 129 -7.25 3.54 8.63
C THR A 129 -6.00 2.70 8.87
N SER A 130 -5.20 2.43 7.84
CA SER A 130 -3.98 1.60 7.97
C SER A 130 -2.87 2.24 8.81
N VAL A 131 -2.93 3.55 9.07
CA VAL A 131 -2.06 4.24 10.04
C VAL A 131 -2.18 3.63 11.45
N SER A 132 -3.29 2.97 11.79
CA SER A 132 -3.53 2.38 13.11
C SER A 132 -2.49 1.32 13.52
N LYS A 133 -1.87 0.62 12.57
CA LYS A 133 -0.87 -0.41 12.87
C LYS A 133 0.44 0.23 13.35
N MET A 134 0.93 1.24 12.64
CA MET A 134 2.07 2.05 13.11
C MET A 134 1.71 2.82 14.39
N ALA A 135 0.48 3.34 14.49
CA ALA A 135 0.06 4.12 15.63
C ALA A 135 0.08 3.34 16.96
N SER A 136 0.05 2.01 16.91
CA SER A 136 0.18 1.16 18.09
C SER A 136 1.65 0.91 18.50
N ASP A 137 2.58 0.99 17.55
CA ASP A 137 4.00 0.65 17.74
C ASP A 137 4.90 1.87 18.02
N PHE A 138 4.42 3.08 17.70
CA PHE A 138 5.21 4.31 17.72
C PHE A 138 4.51 5.44 18.48
N ALA A 139 5.31 6.31 19.09
CA ALA A 139 4.82 7.51 19.77
C ALA A 139 4.30 8.56 18.78
N GLU A 140 3.47 9.50 19.24
CA GLU A 140 2.84 10.52 18.38
C GLU A 140 3.86 11.36 17.58
N ASN A 141 4.99 11.72 18.21
CA ASN A 141 6.07 12.47 17.57
C ASN A 141 6.86 11.63 16.56
N GLU A 142 7.05 10.33 16.82
CA GLU A 142 7.64 9.39 15.86
C GLU A 142 6.72 9.24 14.63
N LEU A 143 5.41 9.10 14.85
CA LEU A 143 4.42 9.02 13.75
C LEU A 143 4.39 10.30 12.92
N ASP A 144 4.52 11.47 13.55
CA ASP A 144 4.59 12.73 12.82
C ASP A 144 5.87 12.85 12.01
N LEU A 145 6.99 12.32 12.51
CA LEU A 145 8.24 12.24 11.76
C LEU A 145 8.08 11.34 10.53
N PHE A 146 7.41 10.20 10.68
CA PHE A 146 7.11 9.32 9.55
C PHE A 146 6.24 10.01 8.50
N ARG A 147 5.19 10.73 8.91
CA ARG A 147 4.32 11.48 7.98
C ARG A 147 5.10 12.54 7.20
N LYS A 148 5.95 13.30 7.88
CA LYS A 148 6.79 14.31 7.22
C LYS A 148 7.83 13.70 6.28
N ALA A 149 8.41 12.55 6.65
CA ALA A 149 9.29 11.81 5.76
C ALA A 149 8.53 11.26 4.54
N LEU A 150 7.32 10.74 4.74
CA LEU A 150 6.43 10.26 3.69
C LEU A 150 6.08 11.38 2.70
N GLU A 151 5.71 12.57 3.18
CA GLU A 151 5.45 13.75 2.34
C GLU A 151 6.66 14.07 1.44
N LEU A 152 7.86 14.15 2.02
CA LEU A 152 9.09 14.38 1.25
C LEU A 152 9.37 13.29 0.21
N ILE A 153 9.10 12.02 0.55
CA ILE A 153 9.31 10.89 -0.36
C ILE A 153 8.32 10.93 -1.53
N ILE A 154 7.05 11.23 -1.26
CA ILE A 154 6.01 11.31 -2.30
C ILE A 154 6.30 12.48 -3.25
N ASP A 155 6.68 13.64 -2.72
CA ASP A 155 6.96 14.83 -3.53
C ASP A 155 8.26 14.66 -4.35
N SER A 156 9.25 13.91 -3.83
CA SER A 156 10.54 13.69 -4.48
C SER A 156 10.42 12.97 -5.83
N GLU A 157 11.04 13.50 -6.87
CA GLU A 157 11.00 12.93 -8.23
C GLU A 157 11.55 11.49 -8.29
N THR A 158 12.59 11.21 -7.50
CA THR A 158 13.23 9.89 -7.43
C THR A 158 12.50 8.91 -6.50
N GLY A 159 11.61 9.41 -5.64
CA GLY A 159 11.02 8.62 -4.55
C GLY A 159 11.94 8.45 -3.35
N PHE A 160 12.97 9.29 -3.22
CA PHE A 160 13.92 9.29 -2.11
C PHE A 160 13.97 10.64 -1.41
N ALA A 161 14.10 10.63 -0.09
CA ALA A 161 14.27 11.83 0.73
C ALA A 161 15.57 11.74 1.54
N SER A 162 16.43 12.75 1.44
CA SER A 162 17.69 12.77 2.18
C SER A 162 17.45 12.86 3.70
N SER A 163 18.32 12.18 4.46
CA SER A 163 18.35 12.29 5.93
C SER A 163 18.32 13.74 6.40
N THR A 164 19.12 14.61 5.77
CA THR A 164 19.20 16.03 6.12
C THR A 164 17.88 16.79 5.92
N ASN A 165 17.15 16.52 4.83
CA ASN A 165 15.86 17.16 4.58
C ASN A 165 14.83 16.73 5.63
N ILE A 166 14.78 15.44 5.96
CA ILE A 166 13.88 14.92 6.99
C ILE A 166 14.21 15.51 8.36
N LEU A 167 15.49 15.54 8.74
CA LEU A 167 15.94 16.04 10.05
C LEU A 167 15.73 17.54 10.25
N ASN A 168 15.62 18.32 9.17
CA ASN A 168 15.29 19.74 9.26
C ASN A 168 13.82 20.00 9.63
N LEU A 169 12.96 18.99 9.51
CA LEU A 169 11.55 19.09 9.89
C LEU A 169 11.28 18.71 11.35
N VAL A 170 12.30 18.29 12.11
CA VAL A 170 12.18 17.81 13.51
C VAL A 170 11.61 18.89 14.43
N ASP A 171 11.95 20.16 14.20
CA ASP A 171 11.44 21.27 15.01
C ASP A 171 9.93 21.56 14.75
N GLN A 172 9.37 21.00 13.68
CA GLN A 172 7.96 21.16 13.30
C GLN A 172 7.09 19.96 13.69
N LEU A 173 7.65 18.99 14.41
CA LEU A 173 6.94 17.78 14.81
C LEU A 173 5.85 18.09 15.84
N LYS A 174 4.69 17.48 15.65
CA LYS A 174 3.62 17.44 16.65
C LYS A 174 4.00 16.51 17.81
N GLY A 175 3.52 16.83 19.01
CA GLY A 175 3.76 16.04 20.22
C GLY A 175 5.04 16.43 20.97
N LYS A 176 5.71 15.45 21.59
CA LYS A 176 6.90 15.67 22.42
C LYS A 176 8.09 16.12 21.57
N LYS A 177 8.71 17.24 21.98
CA LYS A 177 9.92 17.77 21.32
C LYS A 177 11.03 16.71 21.27
N MET A 178 11.50 16.45 20.05
CA MET A 178 12.53 15.47 19.72
C MET A 178 13.80 16.22 19.27
N ARG A 179 14.99 15.67 19.54
CA ARG A 179 16.26 16.21 19.01
C ARG A 179 16.63 15.52 17.70
N LYS A 180 17.44 16.16 16.85
CA LYS A 180 17.91 15.55 15.58
C LYS A 180 18.56 14.17 15.76
N LYS A 181 19.39 14.02 16.80
CA LYS A 181 20.01 12.71 17.16
C LYS A 181 18.98 11.63 17.52
N GLU A 182 17.87 12.01 18.16
CA GLU A 182 16.78 11.08 18.48
C GLU A 182 15.99 10.74 17.21
N ALA A 183 15.74 11.72 16.34
CA ALA A 183 15.09 11.51 15.05
C ALA A 183 15.89 10.55 14.14
N GLU A 184 17.22 10.65 14.10
CA GLU A 184 18.08 9.70 13.38
C GLU A 184 17.86 8.26 13.88
N GLN A 185 17.76 8.06 15.20
CA GLN A 185 17.49 6.74 15.78
C GLN A 185 16.10 6.23 15.39
N VAL A 186 15.10 7.11 15.33
CA VAL A 186 13.74 6.76 14.92
C VAL A 186 13.69 6.39 13.43
N LEU A 187 14.43 7.09 12.56
CA LEU A 187 14.55 6.71 11.14
C LEU A 187 15.14 5.30 10.99
N GLN A 188 16.19 4.99 11.75
CA GLN A 188 16.77 3.64 11.78
C GLN A 188 15.78 2.59 12.32
N LYS A 189 14.95 2.95 13.30
CA LYS A 189 13.86 2.10 13.80
C LYS A 189 12.83 1.83 12.69
N PHE A 190 12.47 2.81 11.87
CA PHE A 190 11.59 2.56 10.71
C PHE A 190 12.21 1.62 9.69
N VAL A 191 13.52 1.71 9.45
CA VAL A 191 14.23 0.75 8.58
C VAL A 191 14.19 -0.65 9.18
N GLN A 192 14.49 -0.79 10.48
CA GLN A 192 14.46 -2.08 11.17
C GLN A 192 13.08 -2.74 11.14
N HIS A 193 12.02 -1.94 11.28
CA HIS A 193 10.63 -2.42 11.23
C HIS A 193 10.09 -2.56 9.79
N LYS A 194 10.94 -2.36 8.77
CA LYS A 194 10.61 -2.48 7.34
C LYS A 194 9.50 -1.52 6.90
N TRP A 195 9.50 -0.30 7.43
CA TRP A 195 8.66 0.81 6.94
C TRP A 195 9.41 1.68 5.92
N LEU A 196 10.71 1.89 6.15
CA LEU A 196 11.59 2.63 5.26
C LEU A 196 12.74 1.75 4.76
N VAL A 197 13.38 2.15 3.67
CA VAL A 197 14.64 1.61 3.18
C VAL A 197 15.62 2.76 3.06
N GLU A 198 16.83 2.58 3.58
CA GLU A 198 17.92 3.55 3.42
C GLU A 198 18.86 3.11 2.29
N LYS A 199 19.16 4.02 1.37
CA LYS A 199 20.19 3.86 0.32
C LYS A 199 21.02 5.15 0.31
N GLU A 200 22.33 5.02 0.60
CA GLU A 200 23.30 6.13 0.53
C GLU A 200 22.93 7.39 1.36
N GLY A 201 22.25 7.22 2.50
CA GLY A 201 21.82 8.32 3.37
C GLY A 201 20.52 9.01 2.95
N GLU A 202 19.84 8.46 1.94
CA GLU A 202 18.47 8.78 1.55
C GLU A 202 17.51 7.65 1.92
N PHE A 203 16.25 8.01 2.16
CA PHE A 203 15.21 7.08 2.58
C PHE A 203 14.10 7.01 1.53
N THR A 204 13.59 5.81 1.28
CA THR A 204 12.38 5.55 0.49
C THR A 204 11.42 4.66 1.26
N LEU A 205 10.20 4.48 0.76
CA LEU A 205 9.24 3.57 1.37
C LEU A 205 9.65 2.12 1.13
N HIS A 206 9.58 1.32 2.19
CA HIS A 206 9.67 -0.12 2.05
C HIS A 206 8.40 -0.64 1.37
N CYS A 207 8.49 -1.68 0.54
CA CYS A 207 7.32 -2.22 -0.17
C CYS A 207 6.20 -2.71 0.77
N ARG A 208 6.54 -3.12 2.00
CA ARG A 208 5.57 -3.35 3.10
C ARG A 208 4.73 -2.11 3.40
N ALA A 209 5.35 -0.94 3.52
CA ALA A 209 4.64 0.31 3.78
C ALA A 209 3.70 0.65 2.62
N ILE A 210 4.13 0.44 1.38
CA ILE A 210 3.30 0.61 0.19
C ILE A 210 2.09 -0.34 0.25
N LEU A 211 2.31 -1.64 0.49
CA LEU A 211 1.23 -2.62 0.58
C LEU A 211 0.22 -2.32 1.69
N GLU A 212 0.70 -1.87 2.85
CA GLU A 212 -0.16 -1.59 4.00
C GLU A 212 -0.87 -0.22 3.88
N MET A 213 -0.24 0.78 3.25
CA MET A 213 -0.69 2.18 3.29
C MET A 213 -1.07 2.77 1.93
N GLU A 214 -1.05 2.00 0.84
CA GLU A 214 -1.38 2.51 -0.50
C GLU A 214 -2.70 3.31 -0.53
N GLN A 215 -3.76 2.78 0.07
CA GLN A 215 -5.04 3.48 0.13
C GLN A 215 -4.96 4.80 0.90
N TYR A 216 -4.35 4.77 2.09
CA TYR A 216 -4.16 5.97 2.91
C TYR A 216 -3.36 7.04 2.18
N ILE A 217 -2.29 6.66 1.49
CA ILE A 217 -1.42 7.57 0.74
C ILE A 217 -2.21 8.25 -0.39
N ARG A 218 -2.99 7.49 -1.14
CA ARG A 218 -3.82 8.01 -2.24
C ARG A 218 -4.91 8.97 -1.76
N GLU A 219 -5.54 8.67 -0.63
CA GLU A 219 -6.59 9.51 -0.05
C GLU A 219 -6.04 10.79 0.59
N THR A 220 -4.83 10.72 1.18
CA THR A 220 -4.24 11.85 1.90
C THR A 220 -3.49 12.81 0.99
N HIS A 221 -2.89 12.31 -0.09
CA HIS A 221 -2.04 13.10 -1.00
C HIS A 221 -2.46 12.93 -2.48
N PRO A 222 -3.74 13.15 -2.86
CA PRO A 222 -4.23 12.83 -4.20
C PRO A 222 -3.50 13.57 -5.33
N ASP A 223 -2.99 14.78 -5.07
CA ASP A 223 -2.35 15.62 -6.08
C ASP A 223 -0.84 15.33 -6.25
N ALA A 224 -0.21 14.67 -5.27
CA ALA A 224 1.23 14.42 -5.26
C ALA A 224 1.58 12.95 -5.59
N VAL A 225 0.61 12.04 -5.48
CA VAL A 225 0.84 10.62 -5.77
C VAL A 225 1.14 10.39 -7.24
N LYS A 226 2.21 9.63 -7.49
CA LYS A 226 2.56 9.15 -8.82
C LYS A 226 1.94 7.78 -9.01
N VAL A 227 1.50 7.50 -10.23
CA VAL A 227 0.85 6.24 -10.60
C VAL A 227 1.58 5.64 -11.79
N CYS A 228 1.77 4.33 -11.76
CA CYS A 228 2.37 3.60 -12.86
C CYS A 228 1.38 3.46 -14.03
N ASP A 229 1.79 3.81 -15.25
CA ASP A 229 0.94 3.79 -16.44
C ASP A 229 0.54 2.36 -16.88
N LEU A 230 1.26 1.33 -16.43
CA LEU A 230 0.95 -0.07 -16.78
C LEU A 230 0.07 -0.77 -15.76
N CYS A 231 0.47 -0.74 -14.48
CA CYS A 231 -0.24 -1.47 -13.43
C CYS A 231 -1.28 -0.62 -12.70
N HIS A 232 -1.29 0.70 -12.92
CA HIS A 232 -2.12 1.68 -12.21
C HIS A 232 -1.95 1.68 -10.68
N GLY A 233 -0.92 1.02 -10.17
CA GLY A 233 -0.50 0.99 -8.77
C GLY A 233 0.21 2.27 -8.34
N LEU A 234 0.25 2.52 -7.03
CA LEU A 234 1.01 3.62 -6.45
C LEU A 234 2.48 3.45 -6.82
N LEU A 235 3.11 4.53 -7.28
CA LEU A 235 4.51 4.54 -7.69
C LEU A 235 5.28 5.48 -6.77
N ILE A 236 6.22 4.92 -6.00
CA ILE A 236 7.17 5.73 -5.22
C ILE A 236 8.45 5.94 -6.03
N GLN A 237 9.06 4.86 -6.53
CA GLN A 237 10.21 4.91 -7.41
C GLN A 237 9.92 4.27 -8.77
N GLY A 238 10.50 4.83 -9.83
CA GLY A 238 10.23 4.41 -11.20
C GLY A 238 11.10 5.13 -12.22
N GLN A 239 10.86 4.80 -13.49
CA GLN A 239 11.41 5.53 -14.63
C GLN A 239 10.32 6.40 -15.26
N SER A 240 10.71 7.56 -15.77
CA SER A 240 9.80 8.51 -16.41
C SER A 240 10.17 8.75 -17.87
N CYS A 241 9.17 8.90 -18.73
CA CYS A 241 9.41 9.35 -20.10
C CYS A 241 9.74 10.85 -20.13
N GLU A 242 10.83 11.24 -20.78
CA GLU A 242 11.23 12.66 -20.90
C GLU A 242 10.26 13.49 -21.77
N THR A 243 9.59 12.85 -22.73
CA THR A 243 8.72 13.54 -23.70
C THR A 243 7.32 13.80 -23.17
N CYS A 244 6.70 12.81 -22.51
CA CYS A 244 5.30 12.91 -22.04
C CYS A 244 5.13 12.84 -20.52
N GLY A 245 6.20 12.55 -19.77
CA GLY A 245 6.16 12.53 -18.31
C GLY A 245 5.47 11.32 -17.67
N ILE A 246 5.02 10.32 -18.45
CA ILE A 246 4.47 9.09 -17.86
C ILE A 246 5.52 8.41 -16.98
N LYS A 247 5.07 7.73 -15.93
CA LYS A 247 5.93 7.03 -14.98
C LYS A 247 5.58 5.56 -14.92
N MET A 248 6.59 4.72 -14.79
CA MET A 248 6.43 3.27 -14.75
C MET A 248 7.36 2.68 -13.70
N HIS A 249 6.90 1.68 -12.93
CA HIS A 249 7.77 0.94 -12.02
C HIS A 249 8.87 0.21 -12.78
N LEU A 250 10.06 0.05 -12.20
CA LEU A 250 11.16 -0.69 -12.82
C LEU A 250 10.75 -2.11 -13.25
N PRO A 251 10.04 -2.91 -12.43
CA PRO A 251 9.58 -4.24 -12.84
C PRO A 251 8.54 -4.20 -13.98
N CYS A 252 7.75 -3.13 -14.06
CA CYS A 252 6.77 -2.95 -15.13
C CYS A 252 7.47 -2.64 -16.46
N VAL A 253 8.47 -1.76 -16.44
CA VAL A 253 9.37 -1.46 -17.58
C VAL A 253 10.07 -2.74 -18.03
N ALA A 254 10.69 -3.47 -17.10
CA ALA A 254 11.41 -4.72 -17.38
C ALA A 254 10.53 -5.71 -18.13
N LYS A 255 9.30 -5.93 -17.65
CA LYS A 255 8.35 -6.87 -18.26
C LYS A 255 7.83 -6.39 -19.62
N TYR A 256 7.56 -5.10 -19.74
CA TYR A 256 7.01 -4.53 -20.98
C TYR A 256 8.04 -4.52 -22.12
N PHE A 257 9.31 -4.26 -21.80
CA PHE A 257 10.40 -4.18 -22.78
C PHE A 257 11.28 -5.43 -22.85
N GLN A 258 10.94 -6.52 -22.14
CA GLN A 258 11.76 -7.75 -21.96
C GLN A 258 12.31 -8.39 -23.25
N SER A 259 11.71 -8.10 -24.41
CA SER A 259 12.14 -8.64 -25.70
C SER A 259 12.09 -7.61 -26.83
N ASN A 260 12.07 -6.32 -26.48
CA ASN A 260 12.03 -5.25 -27.46
C ASN A 260 13.44 -4.65 -27.63
N SER A 261 14.02 -4.80 -28.82
CA SER A 261 15.32 -4.21 -29.17
C SER A 261 15.26 -2.68 -29.30
N GLU A 262 14.07 -2.11 -29.49
CA GLU A 262 13.86 -0.67 -29.58
C GLU A 262 12.73 -0.25 -28.61
N PRO A 263 13.05 -0.07 -27.32
CA PRO A 263 12.08 0.34 -26.31
C PRO A 263 11.44 1.68 -26.66
N ARG A 264 10.11 1.71 -26.77
CA ARG A 264 9.32 2.91 -27.05
C ARG A 264 8.26 3.15 -25.99
N CYS A 265 8.09 4.40 -25.61
CA CYS A 265 7.10 4.83 -24.63
C CYS A 265 5.68 4.39 -25.07
N PRO A 266 4.89 3.71 -24.21
CA PRO A 266 3.53 3.27 -24.56
C PRO A 266 2.56 4.42 -24.86
N HIS A 267 2.83 5.63 -24.35
CA HIS A 267 1.92 6.77 -24.50
C HIS A 267 2.27 7.68 -25.71
N CYS A 268 3.55 8.07 -25.87
CA CYS A 268 3.96 8.98 -26.95
C CYS A 268 4.75 8.30 -28.09
N ASN A 269 5.03 7.01 -27.97
CA ASN A 269 5.82 6.22 -28.94
C ASN A 269 7.25 6.71 -29.19
N ASP A 270 7.75 7.61 -28.35
CA ASP A 270 9.13 8.09 -28.39
C ASP A 270 10.11 7.07 -27.81
N TYR A 271 11.41 7.21 -28.10
CA TYR A 271 12.44 6.31 -27.59
C TYR A 271 12.51 6.36 -26.06
N TRP A 272 12.63 5.19 -25.42
CA TRP A 272 12.78 5.12 -23.97
C TRP A 272 14.24 5.42 -23.58
N PRO A 273 14.51 6.53 -22.87
CA PRO A 273 15.88 7.00 -22.66
C PRO A 273 16.66 6.22 -21.59
N HIS A 274 15.96 5.41 -20.78
CA HIS A 274 16.55 4.71 -19.63
C HIS A 274 16.95 3.27 -19.98
N GLU A 275 17.91 2.74 -19.22
CA GLU A 275 18.27 1.32 -19.27
C GLU A 275 17.07 0.46 -18.84
N ILE A 276 16.77 -0.58 -19.64
CA ILE A 276 15.69 -1.52 -19.36
C ILE A 276 16.17 -2.53 -18.31
N PRO A 277 15.54 -2.60 -17.12
CA PRO A 277 15.94 -3.57 -16.12
C PRO A 277 15.64 -5.00 -16.59
N GLU A 278 16.41 -5.97 -16.12
CA GLU A 278 16.07 -7.39 -16.32
C GLU A 278 14.83 -7.75 -15.49
N VAL A 279 13.97 -8.60 -16.07
CA VAL A 279 12.83 -9.15 -15.32
C VAL A 279 13.35 -10.06 -14.20
N PHE A 280 12.77 -9.89 -13.01
CA PHE A 280 13.08 -10.75 -11.87
C PHE A 280 12.90 -12.22 -12.22
N ASP A 281 13.99 -12.99 -12.12
CA ASP A 281 14.00 -14.43 -12.29
C ASP A 281 14.41 -15.11 -10.97
N PRO A 282 13.48 -15.82 -10.29
CA PRO A 282 13.77 -16.50 -9.05
C PRO A 282 14.79 -17.65 -9.17
N GLU A 283 15.08 -18.15 -10.37
CA GLU A 283 16.08 -19.20 -10.59
C GLU A 283 17.50 -18.63 -10.69
N LYS A 284 17.70 -17.53 -11.42
CA LYS A 284 18.99 -16.81 -11.49
C LYS A 284 19.46 -16.33 -10.10
N GLU A 285 18.56 -15.82 -9.28
CA GLU A 285 18.88 -15.38 -7.91
C GLU A 285 19.30 -16.53 -6.98
N ARG A 286 18.76 -17.75 -7.18
CA ARG A 286 19.21 -18.93 -6.41
C ARG A 286 20.67 -19.26 -6.70
N GLU A 287 21.07 -19.21 -7.96
CA GLU A 287 22.47 -19.48 -8.37
C GLU A 287 23.43 -18.41 -7.84
N ALA A 288 23.01 -17.15 -7.85
CA ALA A 288 23.77 -16.03 -7.27
C ALA A 288 23.89 -16.12 -5.74
N GLY A 289 22.82 -16.50 -5.03
CA GLY A 289 22.81 -16.70 -3.57
C GLY A 289 23.67 -17.89 -3.11
N ILE A 290 23.67 -18.99 -3.87
CA ILE A 290 24.54 -20.16 -3.62
C ILE A 290 26.01 -19.82 -3.86
N SER A 291 26.29 -19.00 -4.87
CA SER A 291 27.65 -18.54 -5.19
C SER A 291 28.21 -17.55 -4.15
N LYS A 292 27.36 -16.69 -3.56
CA LYS A 292 27.74 -15.78 -2.45
C LYS A 292 27.97 -16.54 -1.13
N SER A 293 27.19 -17.58 -0.84
CA SER A 293 27.33 -18.39 0.38
C SER A 293 28.53 -19.36 0.37
N ASN A 294 29.09 -19.68 -0.80
CA ASN A 294 30.31 -20.49 -0.93
C ASN A 294 31.64 -19.71 -0.74
N LYS A 295 31.60 -18.37 -0.63
CA LYS A 295 32.77 -17.58 -0.25
C LYS A 295 32.88 -17.52 1.28
N LYS A 296 33.49 -18.54 1.89
CA LYS A 296 33.93 -18.49 3.30
C LYS A 296 34.80 -17.23 3.51
N PRO A 297 34.62 -16.46 4.60
CA PRO A 297 35.52 -15.37 4.93
C PRO A 297 36.89 -15.96 5.27
N LEU A 298 37.90 -15.59 4.51
CA LEU A 298 39.30 -15.91 4.80
C LEU A 298 39.64 -15.25 6.14
N ARG A 299 39.77 -16.04 7.21
CA ARG A 299 40.25 -15.56 8.52
C ARG A 299 41.65 -14.99 8.34
N SER A 300 41.78 -13.67 8.48
CA SER A 300 43.06 -12.99 8.66
C SER A 300 43.69 -13.49 9.96
N ARG A 301 44.79 -14.26 9.86
CA ARG A 301 45.69 -14.53 10.98
C ARG A 301 46.40 -13.22 11.33
N GLN A 302 46.18 -12.69 12.53
CA GLN A 302 47.06 -11.69 13.11
C GLN A 302 48.18 -12.40 13.87
N HIS A 303 49.40 -11.96 13.59
CA HIS A 303 50.60 -12.16 14.40
C HIS A 303 50.61 -11.16 15.55
#